data_AF-A0A6A6R4F4-F1
#
_entry.id   AF-A0A6A6R4F4-F1
#
_cell.length_a   1.000
_cell.length_b   1.000
_cell.length_c   1.000
_cell.angle_alpha   90.00
_cell.angle_beta   90.00
_cell.angle_gamma   90.00
#
_symmetry.space_group_name_H-M   'P 1'
#
loop_
_entity.id
_entity.type
_entity.pdbx_description
1 polymer ?
#
loop_
_entity_poly.entity_id
_entity_poly.type
_entity_poly.pdbx_seq_one_letter_code
_entity_poly.pdbx_strand_id
1 'polypeptide(L)'
;MNAHGLAYGSWSRSIPLFPGPGAHKVPWGLLWCLPAYIWLGVGAAIFGCSLLDALRRKFPGMSTMASYAVVQAAYYSIFFCLATFWNRHQVYTYVSAPRALTAWYGEVHQLPLYEPFLIGLYCWGYTWLRLSRDAAGRCAIDREVDGLQISRFQREVLSTLAVCGWATVVTVVAYMVPFSWLSMLGDGHPVLPSFLQQGIWCGQPGGPLCPGQMLGVMRERGV
;
A
#
# COMPACT_ATOMS: atom_id res chain seq x y z
N MET A 1 -10.54 2.98 10.56
CA MET A 1 -9.41 3.77 11.13
C MET A 1 -9.88 4.43 12.41
N ASN A 2 -8.99 4.85 13.30
CA ASN A 2 -9.37 5.46 14.57
C ASN A 2 -10.01 6.85 14.42
N ALA A 3 -11.21 7.00 14.96
CA ALA A 3 -12.01 8.22 15.00
C ALA A 3 -11.36 9.41 15.72
N HIS A 4 -10.45 9.12 16.64
CA HIS A 4 -9.75 10.16 17.41
C HIS A 4 -8.60 10.82 16.62
N GLY A 5 -8.27 10.30 15.44
CA GLY A 5 -7.26 10.91 14.57
C GLY A 5 -7.75 12.22 13.94
N LEU A 6 -6.84 13.19 13.76
CA LEU A 6 -7.12 14.42 13.03
C LEU A 6 -7.36 14.11 11.54
N ALA A 7 -8.62 14.14 11.10
CA ALA A 7 -9.02 13.87 9.74
C ALA A 7 -10.23 14.72 9.32
N TYR A 8 -10.29 15.10 8.04
CA TYR A 8 -11.44 15.83 7.44
C TYR A 8 -12.34 14.93 6.59
N GLY A 9 -12.23 13.60 6.76
CA GLY A 9 -12.90 12.63 5.93
C GLY A 9 -12.29 12.52 4.53
N SER A 10 -12.98 11.83 3.63
CA SER A 10 -12.56 11.66 2.25
C SER A 10 -13.53 12.33 1.27
N TRP A 11 -12.99 12.77 0.14
CA TRP A 11 -13.75 13.26 -1.02
C TRP A 11 -14.53 12.19 -1.78
N SER A 12 -14.62 10.95 -1.26
CA SER A 12 -15.25 9.84 -1.98
C SER A 12 -16.73 10.08 -2.31
N ARG A 13 -17.43 10.92 -1.53
CA ARG A 13 -18.81 11.33 -1.81
C ARG A 13 -18.94 12.12 -3.12
N SER A 14 -17.87 12.77 -3.56
CA SER A 14 -17.86 13.59 -4.77
C SER A 14 -17.53 12.77 -6.03
N ILE A 15 -17.14 11.51 -5.89
CA ILE A 15 -16.81 10.63 -7.01
C ILE A 15 -18.11 9.96 -7.49
N PRO A 16 -18.57 10.21 -8.73
CA PRO A 16 -19.75 9.55 -9.26
C PRO A 16 -19.57 8.03 -9.24
N LEU A 17 -20.63 7.30 -8.89
CA LEU A 17 -20.66 5.83 -8.84
C LEU A 17 -19.70 5.18 -7.83
N PHE A 18 -19.18 5.92 -6.85
CA PHE A 18 -18.27 5.35 -5.86
C PHE A 18 -18.95 4.29 -4.98
N PRO A 19 -18.50 3.03 -5.00
CA PRO A 19 -19.17 1.90 -4.34
C PRO A 19 -18.77 1.79 -2.86
N GLY A 20 -19.02 2.84 -2.07
CA GLY A 20 -18.62 2.88 -0.66
C GLY A 20 -19.44 3.86 0.17
N PRO A 21 -20.67 3.50 0.57
CA PRO A 21 -21.46 4.36 1.45
C PRO A 21 -20.73 4.53 2.78
N GLY A 22 -20.67 5.77 3.29
CA GLY A 22 -19.89 6.09 4.48
C GLY A 22 -18.37 6.21 4.28
N ALA A 23 -17.82 5.99 3.08
CA ALA A 23 -16.38 6.13 2.82
C ALA A 23 -15.86 7.58 3.02
N HIS A 24 -16.75 8.58 2.95
CA HIS A 24 -16.43 9.97 3.30
C HIS A 24 -16.10 10.13 4.79
N LYS A 25 -16.51 9.19 5.64
CA LYS A 25 -16.25 9.17 7.08
C LYS A 25 -14.94 8.49 7.44
N VAL A 26 -14.16 7.96 6.48
CA VAL A 26 -12.86 7.35 6.78
C VAL A 26 -11.93 8.44 7.33
N PRO A 27 -11.49 8.35 8.60
CA PRO A 27 -10.61 9.34 9.18
C PRO A 27 -9.17 9.02 8.77
N TRP A 28 -8.77 9.45 7.57
CA TRP A 28 -7.36 9.43 7.18
C TRP A 28 -6.60 10.41 8.07
N GLY A 29 -5.91 9.88 9.08
CA GLY A 29 -5.18 10.69 10.04
C GLY A 29 -4.08 11.50 9.35
N LEU A 30 -4.28 12.80 9.18
CA LEU A 30 -3.39 13.68 8.42
C LEU A 30 -1.95 13.64 8.93
N LEU A 31 -1.80 13.61 10.25
CA LEU A 31 -0.49 13.66 10.91
C LEU A 31 0.40 12.45 10.61
N TRP A 32 -0.16 11.28 10.31
CA TRP A 32 0.64 10.09 10.01
C TRP A 32 0.56 9.70 8.53
N CYS A 33 -0.58 9.90 7.87
CA CYS A 33 -0.77 9.51 6.47
C CYS A 33 0.10 10.32 5.52
N LEU A 34 0.14 11.65 5.66
CA LEU A 34 0.94 12.53 4.79
C LEU A 34 2.44 12.20 4.89
N PRO A 35 3.04 12.14 6.09
CA PRO A 35 4.42 11.71 6.23
C PRO A 35 4.63 10.28 5.73
N ALA A 36 3.69 9.37 5.98
CA ALA A 36 3.79 8.00 5.47
C ALA A 36 3.94 8.00 3.95
N TYR A 37 3.08 8.67 3.18
CA TYR A 37 3.18 8.66 1.71
C TYR A 37 4.46 9.31 1.17
N ILE A 38 4.97 10.36 1.80
CA ILE A 38 6.24 10.98 1.40
C ILE A 38 7.41 10.02 1.65
N TRP A 39 7.46 9.41 2.83
CA TRP A 39 8.55 8.53 3.23
C TRP A 39 8.45 7.13 2.61
N LEU A 40 7.24 6.63 2.31
CA LEU A 40 7.03 5.32 1.68
C LEU A 40 7.64 5.28 0.27
N GLY A 41 7.55 6.38 -0.49
CA GLY A 41 8.15 6.47 -1.82
C GLY A 41 9.63 6.84 -1.74
N VAL A 42 9.92 8.08 -1.35
CA VAL A 42 11.28 8.66 -1.41
C VAL A 42 12.20 8.00 -0.39
N GLY A 43 11.74 7.85 0.85
CA GLY A 43 12.51 7.24 1.93
C GLY A 43 12.86 5.80 1.62
N ALA A 44 11.88 5.02 1.15
CA ALA A 44 12.12 3.64 0.76
C ALA A 44 13.09 3.54 -0.42
N ALA A 45 12.99 4.42 -1.42
CA ALA A 45 13.92 4.44 -2.55
C ALA A 45 15.37 4.75 -2.11
N ILE A 46 15.55 5.69 -1.20
CA ILE A 46 16.87 6.01 -0.63
C ILE A 46 17.43 4.79 0.10
N PHE A 47 16.65 4.24 1.04
CA PHE A 47 17.05 3.07 1.83
C PHE A 47 17.35 1.85 0.96
N GLY A 48 16.47 1.54 0.01
CA GLY A 48 16.60 0.39 -0.89
C GLY A 48 17.85 0.47 -1.75
N CYS A 49 18.13 1.63 -2.36
CA CYS A 49 19.38 1.85 -3.09
C CYS A 49 20.61 1.69 -2.19
N SER A 50 20.60 2.29 -0.99
CA SER A 50 21.72 2.16 -0.05
C SER A 50 21.99 0.70 0.36
N LEU A 51 20.92 -0.08 0.56
CA LEU A 51 21.03 -1.51 0.87
C LEU A 51 21.56 -2.31 -0.32
N LEU A 52 21.08 -2.04 -1.55
CA LEU A 52 21.61 -2.67 -2.76
C LEU A 52 23.09 -2.36 -2.97
N ASP A 53 23.52 -1.12 -2.73
CA ASP A 53 24.92 -0.72 -2.86
C ASP A 53 25.80 -1.39 -1.78
N ALA A 54 25.27 -1.58 -0.57
CA ALA A 54 25.95 -2.36 0.47
C ALA A 54 26.07 -3.84 0.09
N LEU A 55 25.01 -4.44 -0.46
CA LEU A 55 24.99 -5.84 -0.89
C LEU A 55 25.96 -6.08 -2.04
N ARG A 56 26.00 -5.20 -3.05
CA ARG A 56 26.95 -5.30 -4.18
C ARG A 56 28.40 -5.19 -3.75
N ARG A 57 28.70 -4.34 -2.76
CA ARG A 57 30.06 -4.19 -2.21
C ARG A 57 30.48 -5.40 -1.38
N LYS A 58 29.57 -5.96 -0.58
CA LYS A 58 29.87 -7.06 0.34
C LYS A 58 29.80 -8.44 -0.34
N PHE A 59 28.93 -8.59 -1.33
CA PHE A 59 28.64 -9.85 -2.01
C PHE A 59 28.61 -9.63 -3.54
N PRO A 60 29.76 -9.39 -4.19
CA PRO A 60 29.82 -9.08 -5.62
C PRO A 60 29.32 -10.22 -6.55
N GLY A 61 29.35 -11.47 -6.07
CA GLY A 61 28.80 -12.63 -6.80
C GLY A 61 27.28 -12.81 -6.64
N MET A 62 26.59 -11.98 -5.86
CA MET A 62 25.15 -12.08 -5.66
C MET A 62 24.42 -11.58 -6.90
N SER A 63 23.43 -12.35 -7.38
CA SER A 63 22.61 -11.93 -8.51
C SER A 63 21.78 -10.69 -8.15
N THR A 64 21.40 -9.92 -9.18
CA THR A 64 20.51 -8.76 -9.02
C THR A 64 19.19 -9.15 -8.35
N MET A 65 18.61 -10.30 -8.75
CA MET A 65 17.36 -10.79 -8.17
C MET A 65 17.53 -11.16 -6.70
N ALA A 66 18.61 -11.86 -6.32
CA ALA A 66 18.88 -12.19 -4.93
C ALA A 66 19.07 -10.93 -4.07
N SER A 67 19.77 -9.92 -4.59
CA SER A 67 19.94 -8.62 -3.90
C SER A 67 18.58 -7.95 -3.64
N TYR A 68 17.70 -7.96 -4.63
CA TYR A 68 16.35 -7.41 -4.48
C TYR A 68 15.45 -8.22 -3.57
N ALA A 69 15.59 -9.54 -3.52
CA ALA A 69 14.88 -10.39 -2.55
C ALA A 69 15.28 -10.03 -1.11
N VAL A 70 16.56 -9.74 -0.85
CA VAL A 70 17.03 -9.25 0.45
C VAL A 70 16.42 -7.89 0.80
N VAL A 71 16.34 -6.97 -0.17
CA VAL A 71 15.66 -5.67 0.02
C VAL A 71 14.18 -5.85 0.35
N GLN A 72 13.49 -6.74 -0.36
CA GLN A 72 12.09 -7.07 -0.09
C GLN A 72 11.90 -7.67 1.31
N ALA A 73 12.81 -8.54 1.76
CA ALA A 73 12.78 -9.08 3.12
C ALA A 73 13.00 -8.00 4.18
N ALA A 74 13.88 -7.03 3.91
CA ALA A 74 14.09 -5.88 4.79
C ALA A 74 12.85 -4.99 4.87
N TYR A 75 12.23 -4.65 3.73
CA TYR A 75 10.97 -3.91 3.73
C TYR A 75 9.87 -4.64 4.47
N TYR A 76 9.67 -5.91 4.16
CA TYR A 76 8.67 -6.75 4.84
C TYR A 76 8.86 -6.68 6.35
N SER A 77 10.08 -6.86 6.84
CA SER A 77 10.38 -6.84 8.28
C SER A 77 10.08 -5.48 8.92
N ILE A 78 10.50 -4.39 8.28
CA ILE A 78 10.28 -3.02 8.78
C ILE A 78 8.78 -2.72 8.83
N PHE A 79 8.06 -2.97 7.74
CA PHE A 79 6.63 -2.68 7.65
C PHE A 79 5.78 -3.63 8.49
N PHE A 80 6.18 -4.89 8.66
CA PHE A 80 5.51 -5.80 9.58
C PHE A 80 5.61 -5.30 11.02
N CYS A 81 6.79 -4.85 11.46
CA CYS A 81 6.97 -4.26 12.79
C CYS A 81 6.17 -2.97 12.96
N LEU A 82 6.22 -2.06 11.97
CA LEU A 82 5.48 -0.80 12.01
C LEU A 82 3.97 -1.03 12.01
N ALA A 83 3.49 -1.92 11.15
CA ALA A 83 2.07 -2.25 11.05
C ALA A 83 1.57 -2.91 12.33
N THR A 84 2.34 -3.85 12.89
CA THR A 84 2.04 -4.45 14.19
C THR A 84 1.94 -3.37 15.27
N PHE A 85 2.91 -2.47 15.35
CA PHE A 85 2.90 -1.39 16.34
C PHE A 85 1.65 -0.50 16.20
N TRP A 86 1.36 0.00 15.00
CA TRP A 86 0.20 0.86 14.75
C TRP A 86 -1.14 0.17 15.00
N ASN A 87 -1.25 -1.09 14.59
CA ASN A 87 -2.44 -1.88 14.75
C ASN A 87 -2.69 -2.25 16.23
N ARG A 88 -1.63 -2.59 16.98
CA ARG A 88 -1.68 -2.80 18.44
C ARG A 88 -2.08 -1.55 19.21
N HIS A 89 -1.64 -0.38 18.76
CA HIS A 89 -2.05 0.91 19.30
C HIS A 89 -3.35 1.44 18.69
N GLN A 90 -4.09 0.60 17.96
CA GLN A 90 -5.41 0.90 17.42
C GLN A 90 -5.45 2.18 16.56
N VAL A 91 -4.37 2.48 15.83
CA VAL A 91 -4.34 3.58 14.85
C VAL A 91 -5.27 3.24 13.67
N TYR A 92 -5.21 1.99 13.24
CA TYR A 92 -6.13 1.39 12.26
C TYR A 92 -6.28 -0.11 12.56
N THR A 93 -7.21 -0.74 11.85
CA THR A 93 -7.50 -2.17 11.94
C THR A 93 -8.00 -2.67 10.59
N TYR A 94 -7.98 -3.99 10.39
CA TYR A 94 -8.52 -4.67 9.21
C TYR A 94 -9.83 -5.35 9.57
N VAL A 95 -10.79 -5.25 8.66
CA VAL A 95 -12.17 -5.73 8.87
C VAL A 95 -12.38 -7.10 8.28
N SER A 96 -11.70 -7.39 7.18
CA SER A 96 -11.84 -8.60 6.39
C SER A 96 -10.45 -9.03 5.97
N ALA A 97 -10.03 -10.19 6.44
CA ALA A 97 -8.74 -10.79 6.08
C ALA A 97 -8.85 -12.33 6.08
N PRO A 98 -8.19 -13.02 5.14
CA PRO A 98 -8.20 -14.48 5.07
C PRO A 98 -7.33 -15.09 6.19
N ARG A 99 -7.87 -16.09 6.89
CA ARG A 99 -7.19 -16.76 8.02
C ARG A 99 -5.77 -17.23 7.71
N ALA A 100 -5.55 -17.79 6.52
CA ALA A 100 -4.26 -18.36 6.13
C ALA A 100 -3.13 -17.32 6.02
N LEU A 101 -3.47 -16.04 5.81
CA LEU A 101 -2.50 -14.96 5.57
C LEU A 101 -2.63 -13.85 6.63
N THR A 102 -3.09 -14.17 7.84
CA THR A 102 -3.38 -13.17 8.87
C THR A 102 -2.76 -13.56 10.20
N ALA A 103 -1.97 -12.66 10.79
CA ALA A 103 -1.54 -12.75 12.18
C ALA A 103 -2.64 -12.26 13.12
N TRP A 104 -2.78 -12.90 14.29
CA TRP A 104 -3.82 -12.58 15.29
C TRP A 104 -5.23 -12.54 14.70
N TYR A 105 -5.52 -13.54 13.87
CA TYR A 105 -6.79 -13.65 13.16
C TYR A 105 -8.00 -13.57 14.10
N GLY A 106 -9.02 -12.80 13.71
CA GLY A 106 -10.27 -12.65 14.46
C GLY A 106 -10.18 -11.69 15.65
N GLU A 107 -9.00 -11.14 15.93
CA GLU A 107 -8.81 -10.10 16.94
C GLU A 107 -9.02 -8.71 16.33
N VAL A 108 -9.32 -7.72 17.18
CA VAL A 108 -9.35 -6.29 16.78
C VAL A 108 -8.01 -5.85 16.18
N HIS A 109 -6.93 -6.53 16.54
CA HIS A 109 -5.58 -6.25 16.07
C HIS A 109 -5.07 -7.29 15.06
N GLN A 110 -5.96 -7.92 14.30
CA GLN A 110 -5.55 -8.80 13.22
C GLN A 110 -4.71 -8.02 12.19
N LEU A 111 -3.70 -8.68 11.61
CA LEU A 111 -2.78 -8.08 10.64
C LEU A 111 -2.61 -9.01 9.43
N PRO A 112 -3.09 -8.62 8.24
CA PRO A 112 -2.85 -9.38 7.02
C PRO A 112 -1.36 -9.36 6.66
N LEU A 113 -0.72 -10.52 6.64
CA LEU A 113 0.70 -10.68 6.35
C LEU A 113 1.06 -10.30 4.91
N TYR A 114 0.10 -10.38 3.99
CA TYR A 114 0.32 -9.90 2.62
C TYR A 114 0.49 -8.39 2.54
N GLU A 115 -0.02 -7.62 3.49
CA GLU A 115 0.07 -6.16 3.42
C GLU A 115 1.52 -5.65 3.48
N PRO A 116 2.36 -5.97 4.51
CA PRO A 116 3.74 -5.52 4.52
C PRO A 116 4.55 -6.05 3.32
N PHE A 117 4.15 -7.20 2.77
CA PHE A 117 4.72 -7.72 1.53
C PHE A 117 4.39 -6.82 0.32
N LEU A 118 3.11 -6.48 0.11
CA LEU A 118 2.65 -5.61 -0.97
C LEU A 118 3.19 -4.18 -0.83
N ILE A 119 3.30 -3.66 0.40
CA ILE A 119 3.99 -2.37 0.66
C ILE A 119 5.46 -2.49 0.25
N GLY A 120 6.12 -3.60 0.54
CA GLY A 120 7.48 -3.84 0.07
C GLY A 120 7.59 -3.86 -1.45
N LEU A 121 6.64 -4.46 -2.18
CA LEU A 121 6.59 -4.42 -3.65
C LEU A 121 6.37 -3.00 -4.18
N TYR A 122 5.53 -2.22 -3.52
CA TYR A 122 5.37 -0.80 -3.80
C TYR A 122 6.72 -0.06 -3.67
N CYS A 123 7.40 -0.21 -2.53
CA CYS A 123 8.71 0.38 -2.26
C CYS A 123 9.78 -0.09 -3.27
N TRP A 124 9.69 -1.35 -3.69
CA TRP A 124 10.56 -1.95 -4.70
C TRP A 124 10.51 -1.20 -6.03
N GLY A 125 9.31 -0.79 -6.46
CA GLY A 125 9.11 0.00 -7.68
C GLY A 125 9.80 1.37 -7.66
N TYR A 126 9.79 2.07 -6.51
CA TYR A 126 10.50 3.35 -6.36
C TYR A 126 12.01 3.16 -6.23
N THR A 127 12.46 2.11 -5.55
CA THR A 127 13.88 1.74 -5.47
C THR A 127 14.44 1.43 -6.85
N TRP A 128 13.72 0.63 -7.65
CA TRP A 128 14.12 0.36 -9.03
C TRP A 128 14.17 1.63 -9.87
N LEU A 129 13.15 2.49 -9.78
CA LEU A 129 13.13 3.74 -10.53
C LEU A 129 14.35 4.61 -10.18
N ARG A 130 14.61 4.83 -8.88
CA ARG A 130 15.76 5.63 -8.43
C ARG A 130 17.10 5.01 -8.82
N LEU A 131 17.21 3.68 -8.79
CA LEU A 131 18.42 2.97 -9.18
C LEU A 131 18.69 3.05 -10.69
N SER A 132 17.64 3.18 -11.49
CA SER A 132 17.75 3.32 -12.95
C SER A 132 18.27 4.68 -13.41
N ARG A 133 18.53 5.60 -12.48
CA ARG A 133 18.98 6.95 -12.79
C ARG A 133 20.33 6.94 -13.51
N ASP A 134 20.43 7.65 -14.62
CA ASP A 134 21.67 7.82 -15.36
C ASP A 134 22.53 8.99 -14.85
N ALA A 135 23.62 9.29 -15.56
CA ALA A 135 24.53 10.39 -15.24
C ALA A 135 23.91 11.79 -15.41
N ALA A 136 22.89 11.91 -16.27
CA ALA A 136 22.14 13.16 -16.48
C ALA A 136 21.04 13.35 -15.42
N GLY A 137 20.77 12.33 -14.60
CA GLY A 137 19.75 12.37 -13.57
C GLY A 137 18.38 11.85 -14.03
N ARG A 138 18.25 11.36 -15.27
CA ARG A 138 17.00 10.80 -15.80
C ARG A 138 16.85 9.34 -15.40
N CYS A 139 15.63 8.91 -15.11
CA CYS A 139 15.29 7.53 -14.79
C CYS A 139 14.86 6.75 -16.03
N ALA A 140 14.68 5.43 -15.92
CA ALA A 140 14.30 4.58 -17.05
C ALA A 140 13.01 5.02 -17.77
N ILE A 141 12.10 5.68 -17.07
CA ILE A 141 10.78 6.08 -17.57
C ILE A 141 10.78 7.44 -18.28
N ASP A 142 11.83 8.26 -18.13
CA ASP A 142 11.95 9.60 -18.73
C ASP A 142 13.29 9.83 -19.45
N ARG A 143 14.13 8.79 -19.56
CA ARG A 143 15.47 8.87 -20.16
C ARG A 143 15.49 9.46 -21.57
N GLU A 144 14.51 9.13 -22.38
CA GLU A 144 14.49 9.53 -23.80
C GLU A 144 13.89 10.91 -24.04
N VAL A 145 13.40 11.59 -22.99
CA VAL A 145 12.77 12.92 -23.14
C VAL A 145 13.74 13.95 -23.70
N ASP A 146 15.04 13.76 -23.47
CA ASP A 146 16.08 14.67 -23.95
C ASP A 146 16.36 14.56 -25.45
N GLY A 147 15.90 13.48 -26.10
CA GLY A 147 15.95 13.31 -27.56
C GLY A 147 14.83 14.04 -28.32
N LEU A 148 13.80 14.52 -27.61
CA LEU A 148 12.64 15.18 -28.22
C LEU A 148 12.99 16.61 -28.65
N GLN A 149 12.58 17.00 -29.86
CA GLN A 149 12.73 18.36 -30.40
C GLN A 149 11.68 19.32 -29.81
N ILE A 150 11.68 19.47 -28.49
CA ILE A 150 10.75 20.29 -27.71
C ILE A 150 11.51 21.18 -26.72
N SER A 151 10.84 22.23 -26.24
CA SER A 151 11.44 23.17 -25.27
C SER A 151 11.81 22.49 -23.95
N ARG A 152 12.78 23.06 -23.23
CA ARG A 152 13.24 22.56 -21.92
C ARG A 152 12.08 22.41 -20.92
N PHE A 153 11.18 23.38 -20.87
CA PHE A 153 10.02 23.32 -19.98
C PHE A 153 9.12 22.13 -20.29
N GLN A 154 8.83 21.87 -21.57
CA GLN A 154 8.02 20.72 -21.98
C GLN A 154 8.68 19.39 -21.63
N ARG A 155 10.02 19.28 -21.71
CA ARG A 155 10.76 18.09 -21.29
C ARG A 155 10.57 17.80 -19.79
N GLU A 156 10.71 18.80 -18.93
CA GLU A 156 10.53 18.61 -17.49
C GLU A 156 9.09 18.29 -17.11
N VAL A 157 8.11 18.89 -17.80
CA VAL A 157 6.69 18.54 -17.62
C VAL A 157 6.45 17.08 -18.02
N LEU A 158 6.97 16.64 -19.16
CA LEU A 158 6.83 15.24 -19.60
C LEU A 158 7.53 14.26 -18.66
N SER A 159 8.74 14.58 -18.18
CA SER A 159 9.45 13.78 -17.17
C SER A 159 8.63 13.69 -15.88
N THR A 160 8.08 14.81 -15.39
CA THR A 160 7.23 14.83 -14.19
C THR A 160 5.97 13.98 -14.38
N LEU A 161 5.30 14.11 -15.53
CA LEU A 161 4.12 13.30 -15.85
C LEU A 161 4.46 11.81 -15.95
N ALA A 162 5.61 11.45 -16.51
CA ALA A 162 6.08 10.08 -16.57
C ALA A 162 6.30 9.51 -15.15
N VAL A 163 6.95 10.27 -14.25
CA VAL A 163 7.16 9.86 -12.85
C VAL A 163 5.82 9.70 -12.13
N CYS A 164 4.87 10.62 -12.31
CA CYS A 164 3.52 10.50 -11.77
C CYS A 164 2.77 9.28 -12.32
N GLY A 165 2.91 9.00 -13.62
CA GLY A 165 2.37 7.80 -14.27
C GLY A 165 2.95 6.52 -13.66
N TRP A 166 4.28 6.45 -13.50
CA TRP A 166 4.93 5.33 -12.85
C TRP A 166 4.45 5.13 -11.40
N ALA A 167 4.39 6.21 -10.62
CA ALA A 167 3.88 6.17 -9.24
C ALA A 167 2.45 5.61 -9.19
N THR A 168 1.61 6.01 -10.16
CA THR A 168 0.23 5.50 -10.28
C THR A 168 0.22 4.00 -10.60
N VAL A 169 1.00 3.57 -11.60
CA VAL A 169 1.09 2.16 -11.99
C VAL A 169 1.58 1.29 -10.83
N VAL A 170 2.67 1.69 -10.15
CA VAL A 170 3.20 0.97 -8.99
C VAL A 170 2.15 0.91 -7.87
N THR A 171 1.49 2.02 -7.55
CA THR A 171 0.43 2.05 -6.53
C THR A 171 -0.70 1.09 -6.85
N VAL A 172 -1.18 1.09 -8.10
CA VAL A 172 -2.32 0.26 -8.53
C VAL A 172 -1.94 -1.21 -8.57
N VAL A 173 -0.84 -1.53 -9.25
CA VAL A 173 -0.45 -2.91 -9.56
C VAL A 173 0.19 -3.60 -8.36
N ALA A 174 1.10 -2.93 -7.65
CA ALA A 174 1.82 -3.55 -6.55
C ALA A 174 1.01 -3.60 -5.25
N TYR A 175 0.08 -2.66 -5.04
CA TYR A 175 -0.62 -2.52 -3.77
C TYR A 175 -2.15 -2.58 -3.91
N MET A 176 -2.78 -1.61 -4.57
CA MET A 176 -4.24 -1.43 -4.48
C MET A 176 -5.04 -2.62 -5.00
N VAL A 177 -4.71 -3.12 -6.20
CA VAL A 177 -5.45 -4.25 -6.80
C VAL A 177 -5.23 -5.54 -6.00
N PRO A 178 -3.99 -5.99 -5.73
CA PRO A 178 -3.78 -7.22 -4.97
C PRO A 178 -4.34 -7.16 -3.55
N PHE A 179 -4.17 -6.02 -2.86
CA PHE A 179 -4.68 -5.84 -1.49
C PHE A 179 -6.21 -5.92 -1.46
N SER A 180 -6.87 -5.23 -2.38
CA SER A 180 -8.34 -5.23 -2.47
C SER A 180 -8.86 -6.63 -2.78
N TRP A 181 -8.23 -7.31 -3.75
CA TRP A 181 -8.59 -8.68 -4.13
C TRP A 181 -8.47 -9.65 -2.96
N LEU A 182 -7.33 -9.66 -2.26
CA LEU A 182 -7.12 -10.54 -1.10
C LEU A 182 -8.08 -10.22 0.06
N SER A 183 -8.39 -8.94 0.27
CA SER A 183 -9.32 -8.51 1.32
C SER A 183 -10.77 -8.95 1.04
N MET A 184 -11.16 -9.07 -0.25
CA MET A 184 -12.46 -9.61 -0.65
C MET A 184 -12.61 -11.11 -0.34
N LEU A 185 -11.51 -11.83 -0.21
CA LEU A 185 -11.47 -13.26 0.15
C LEU A 185 -11.45 -13.50 1.66
N GLY A 186 -11.55 -12.44 2.48
CA GLY A 186 -11.43 -12.55 3.93
C GLY A 186 -12.61 -13.25 4.58
N ASP A 187 -12.31 -14.13 5.53
CA ASP A 187 -13.28 -14.85 6.35
C ASP A 187 -13.33 -14.31 7.80
N GLY A 188 -12.32 -13.54 8.23
CA GLY A 188 -12.24 -12.96 9.58
C GLY A 188 -12.89 -11.59 9.69
N HIS A 189 -13.87 -11.45 10.59
CA HIS A 189 -14.68 -10.24 10.78
C HIS A 189 -14.83 -9.89 12.27
N PRO A 190 -13.76 -9.40 12.94
CA PRO A 190 -13.81 -9.03 14.34
C PRO A 190 -14.84 -7.92 14.59
N VAL A 191 -15.55 -8.00 15.72
CA VAL A 191 -16.40 -6.90 16.18
C VAL A 191 -15.49 -5.79 16.70
N LEU A 192 -15.48 -4.65 16.02
CA LEU A 192 -14.62 -3.54 16.34
C LEU A 192 -15.30 -2.60 17.34
N PRO A 193 -14.54 -1.90 18.20
CA PRO A 193 -15.09 -0.82 19.00
C PRO A 193 -15.55 0.34 18.11
N SER A 194 -16.52 1.12 18.57
CA SER A 194 -17.18 2.18 17.79
C SER A 194 -16.21 3.20 17.18
N PHE A 195 -15.13 3.53 17.87
CA PHE A 195 -14.10 4.46 17.37
C PHE A 195 -13.24 3.87 16.25
N LEU A 196 -13.21 2.56 16.03
CA LEU A 196 -12.51 1.93 14.91
C LEU A 196 -13.41 1.66 13.69
N GLN A 197 -14.73 1.66 13.88
CA GLN A 197 -15.74 1.40 12.85
C GLN A 197 -15.89 2.52 11.80
N GLN A 198 -15.22 3.67 11.99
CA GLN A 198 -15.38 4.79 11.07
C GLN A 198 -14.87 4.48 9.66
N GLY A 199 -15.76 4.68 8.68
CA GLY A 199 -15.50 4.41 7.28
C GLY A 199 -15.51 2.93 6.89
N ILE A 200 -15.82 2.04 7.84
CA ILE A 200 -16.00 0.61 7.59
C ILE A 200 -17.45 0.39 7.20
N TRP A 201 -17.66 -0.18 6.02
CA TRP A 201 -18.99 -0.38 5.45
C TRP A 201 -19.63 -1.72 5.86
N CYS A 202 -18.85 -2.79 5.95
CA CYS A 202 -19.37 -4.16 6.10
C CYS A 202 -18.74 -4.89 7.30
N GLY A 203 -19.31 -6.04 7.67
CA GLY A 203 -18.71 -6.97 8.64
C GLY A 203 -18.80 -6.52 10.11
N GLN A 204 -19.58 -5.48 10.40
CA GLN A 204 -19.84 -4.98 11.74
C GLN A 204 -21.33 -5.15 12.11
N PRO A 205 -21.67 -5.26 13.40
CA PRO A 205 -23.07 -5.41 13.84
C PRO A 205 -23.98 -4.30 13.29
N GLY A 206 -25.10 -4.67 12.68
CA GLY A 206 -26.05 -3.73 12.05
C GLY A 206 -25.63 -3.21 10.66
N GLY A 207 -24.47 -3.60 10.15
CA GLY A 207 -24.01 -3.34 8.79
C GLY A 207 -24.24 -4.50 7.82
N PRO A 208 -24.05 -4.28 6.51
CA PRO A 208 -24.07 -5.35 5.51
C PRO A 208 -22.93 -6.37 5.70
N LEU A 209 -23.14 -7.57 5.15
CA LEU A 209 -22.10 -8.60 5.09
C LEU A 209 -20.98 -8.19 4.12
N CYS A 210 -19.73 -8.49 4.48
CA CYS A 210 -18.60 -8.31 3.57
C CYS A 210 -18.62 -9.35 2.44
N PRO A 211 -17.94 -9.09 1.31
CA PRO A 211 -17.91 -10.01 0.17
C PRO A 211 -17.56 -11.46 0.53
N GLY A 212 -16.56 -11.67 1.40
CA GLY A 212 -16.19 -13.02 1.85
C GLY A 212 -17.28 -13.72 2.68
N GLN A 213 -18.03 -12.98 3.50
CA GLN A 213 -19.20 -13.52 4.21
C GLN A 213 -20.32 -13.88 3.24
N MET A 214 -20.56 -13.06 2.22
CA MET A 214 -21.56 -13.34 1.18
C MET A 214 -21.23 -14.61 0.40
N LEU A 215 -19.96 -14.87 0.10
CA LEU A 215 -19.53 -16.12 -0.54
C LEU A 215 -19.85 -17.35 0.31
N GLY A 216 -19.70 -17.25 1.63
CA GLY A 216 -20.10 -18.31 2.56
C GLY A 216 -21.60 -18.61 2.48
N VAL A 217 -22.42 -17.56 2.52
CA VAL A 217 -23.88 -17.67 2.40
C VAL A 217 -24.31 -18.26 1.06
N MET A 218 -23.67 -17.87 -0.06
CA MET A 218 -23.96 -18.43 -1.38
C MET A 218 -23.65 -19.93 -1.45
N ARG A 219 -22.50 -20.34 -0.90
CA ARG A 219 -22.07 -21.74 -0.83
C ARG A 219 -23.04 -22.59 -0.01
N GLU A 220 -23.52 -22.08 1.13
CA GLU A 220 -24.52 -22.76 1.96
C GLU A 220 -25.87 -22.91 1.24
N ARG A 221 -26.21 -21.97 0.35
CA ARG A 221 -27.45 -21.97 -0.43
C ARG A 221 -27.36 -22.80 -1.71
N GLY A 222 -26.20 -23.40 -2.03
CA GLY A 222 -26.01 -24.22 -3.23
C GLY A 222 -26.10 -23.44 -4.55
N VAL A 223 -25.79 -22.14 -4.52
CA VAL A 223 -25.75 -21.23 -5.69
C VAL A 223 -24.31 -20.90 -6.04
#